data_AF-A0A0B4VT23-F1
#
_entry.id   AF-A0A0B4VT23-F1
#
_cell.length_a   1.000
_cell.length_b   1.000
_cell.length_c   1.000
_cell.angle_alpha   90.00
_cell.angle_beta   90.00
_cell.angle_gamma   90.00
#
_symmetry.space_group_name_H-M   'P 1'
#
loop_
_entity.id
_entity.type
_entity.pdbx_description
1 polymer ?
#
loop_
_entity_poly.entity_id
_entity_poly.type
_entity_poly.pdbx_seq_one_letter_code
_entity_poly.pdbx_strand_id
1 'polypeptide(L)'
;WPGMGAALYESEPVVRAVLDRCEAVLDEERGASLLDVMFGRTGAAGDLDDPQWKQPAIYALECALTALWASLGIRPDVVVGH
;
A
#
# COMPACT_ATOMS: atom_id res chain seq x y z
N TRP A 1 -6.25 6.06 -7.88
CA TRP A 1 -7.51 6.53 -7.28
C TRP A 1 -7.33 6.59 -5.78
N PRO A 2 -7.57 7.74 -5.13
CA PRO A 2 -7.58 7.84 -3.68
C PRO A 2 -8.61 6.88 -3.06
N GLY A 3 -8.27 6.27 -1.93
CA GLY A 3 -9.09 5.26 -1.26
C GLY A 3 -8.82 3.81 -1.69
N MET A 4 -7.89 3.58 -2.62
CA MET A 4 -7.51 2.21 -3.00
C MET A 4 -6.90 1.47 -1.81
N GLY A 5 -7.31 0.21 -1.59
CA GLY A 5 -6.81 -0.62 -0.50
C GLY A 5 -7.35 -0.27 0.90
N ALA A 6 -8.11 0.81 1.08
CA ALA A 6 -8.61 1.23 2.39
C ALA A 6 -9.51 0.17 3.06
N ALA A 7 -10.47 -0.38 2.31
CA ALA A 7 -11.36 -1.42 2.83
C ALA A 7 -10.58 -2.69 3.24
N LEU A 8 -9.58 -3.09 2.45
CA LEU A 8 -8.72 -4.24 2.77
C LEU A 8 -7.82 -3.95 3.97
N TYR A 9 -7.29 -2.74 4.09
CA TYR A 9 -6.52 -2.31 5.26
C TYR A 9 -7.35 -2.40 6.54
N GLU A 10 -8.64 -2.07 6.46
CA GLU A 10 -9.57 -2.17 7.60
C GLU A 10 -9.93 -3.63 7.92
N SER A 11 -10.21 -4.47 6.93
CA SER A 11 -10.74 -5.82 7.14
C SER A 11 -9.69 -6.92 7.27
N GLU A 12 -8.54 -6.81 6.61
CA GLU A 12 -7.54 -7.89 6.48
C GLU A 12 -6.27 -7.59 7.29
N PRO A 13 -6.01 -8.30 8.39
CA PRO A 13 -4.82 -8.08 9.23
C PRO A 13 -3.48 -8.24 8.48
N VAL A 14 -3.44 -9.14 7.50
CA VAL A 14 -2.23 -9.37 6.68
C VAL A 14 -1.95 -8.17 5.76
N VAL A 15 -2.99 -7.61 5.16
CA VAL A 15 -2.87 -6.40 4.32
C VAL A 15 -2.41 -5.23 5.17
N ARG A 16 -3.06 -5.03 6.34
CA ARG A 16 -2.69 -3.99 7.30
C ARG A 16 -1.21 -4.07 7.68
N ALA A 17 -0.72 -5.25 8.06
CA ALA A 17 0.67 -5.43 8.48
C ALA A 17 1.70 -5.10 7.38
N VAL A 18 1.38 -5.36 6.11
CA VAL A 18 2.26 -5.00 4.99
C VAL A 18 2.23 -3.51 4.73
N LEU A 19 1.04 -2.91 4.70
CA LEU A 19 0.90 -1.47 4.46
C LEU A 19 1.51 -0.64 5.61
N ASP A 20 1.36 -1.06 6.87
CA ASP A 20 2.00 -0.43 8.04
C ASP A 20 3.53 -0.47 7.94
N ARG A 21 4.08 -1.54 7.37
CA ARG A 21 5.53 -1.65 7.16
C ARG A 21 6.01 -0.67 6.08
N CYS A 22 5.28 -0.58 4.97
CA CYS A 22 5.60 0.38 3.90
C CYS A 22 5.46 1.83 4.38
N GLU A 23 4.41 2.11 5.17
CA GLU A 23 4.20 3.40 5.84
C GLU A 23 5.39 3.79 6.70
N ALA A 24 5.82 2.91 7.61
CA ALA A 24 6.92 3.21 8.52
C ALA A 24 8.23 3.56 7.80
N VAL A 25 8.54 2.86 6.69
CA VAL A 25 9.74 3.14 5.88
C VAL A 25 9.64 4.49 5.19
N LEU A 26 8.48 4.81 4.60
CA LEU A 26 8.28 6.08 3.90
C LEU A 26 8.22 7.27 4.85
N ASP A 27 7.61 7.11 6.02
CA ASP A 27 7.59 8.15 7.04
C ASP A 27 9.01 8.43 7.56
N GLU A 28 9.83 7.39 7.75
CA GLU A 28 11.25 7.56 8.12
C GLU A 28 12.07 8.27 7.03
N GLU A 29 11.87 7.93 5.76
CA GLU A 29 12.63 8.52 4.65
C GLU A 29 12.15 9.92 4.25
N ARG A 30 10.86 10.22 4.40
CA ARG A 30 10.22 11.42 3.81
C ARG A 30 9.50 12.31 4.83
N GLY A 31 9.27 11.83 6.05
CA GLY A 31 8.51 12.56 7.08
C GLY A 31 7.05 12.80 6.71
N ALA A 32 6.46 11.92 5.90
CA ALA A 32 5.10 12.06 5.41
C ALA A 32 4.43 10.70 5.21
N SER A 33 3.18 10.61 5.66
CA SER A 33 2.37 9.38 5.62
C SER A 33 1.99 8.99 4.19
N LEU A 34 2.41 7.79 3.77
CA LEU A 34 1.94 7.15 2.54
C LEU A 34 0.45 6.80 2.66
N LEU A 35 0.02 6.26 3.79
CA LEU A 35 -1.37 5.85 4.02
C LEU A 35 -2.34 7.02 3.94
N ASP A 36 -1.97 8.20 4.44
CA ASP A 36 -2.81 9.38 4.33
C ASP A 36 -3.00 9.80 2.88
N VAL A 37 -1.96 9.75 2.06
CA VAL A 37 -2.03 10.02 0.62
C VAL A 37 -2.84 8.95 -0.11
N MET A 38 -2.58 7.66 0.17
CA MET A 38 -3.29 6.52 -0.44
C MET A 38 -4.79 6.58 -0.18
N PHE A 39 -5.18 6.90 1.06
CA PHE A 39 -6.59 6.92 1.48
C PHE A 39 -7.27 8.26 1.29
N GLY A 40 -6.55 9.28 0.78
CA GLY A 40 -7.09 10.61 0.56
C GLY A 40 -7.56 11.28 1.85
N ARG A 41 -6.85 11.05 2.96
CA ARG A 41 -7.19 11.65 4.25
C ARG A 41 -6.91 13.15 4.23
N THR A 42 -7.74 13.91 4.95
CA THR A 42 -7.56 15.36 5.07
C THR A 42 -6.22 15.67 5.72
N GLY A 43 -5.43 16.53 5.07
CA GLY A 43 -4.09 16.90 5.56
C GLY A 43 -2.94 16.06 5.02
N ALA A 44 -3.20 15.14 4.08
CA ALA A 44 -2.15 14.40 3.39
C ALA A 44 -1.12 15.36 2.76
N ALA A 45 0.16 15.02 2.89
CA ALA A 45 1.27 15.85 2.44
C ALA A 45 1.46 15.88 0.91
N GLY A 46 0.66 15.10 0.16
CA GLY A 46 0.79 14.98 -1.29
C GLY A 46 -0.44 14.42 -1.99
N ASP A 47 -0.34 14.40 -3.32
CA ASP A 47 -1.36 13.88 -4.22
C ASP A 47 -0.97 12.47 -4.69
N LEU A 48 -1.91 11.53 -4.63
CA LEU A 48 -1.70 10.17 -5.13
C LEU A 48 -1.47 10.12 -6.64
N ASP A 49 -1.87 11.15 -7.39
CA ASP A 49 -1.60 11.22 -8.82
C ASP A 49 -0.15 11.57 -9.17
N ASP A 50 0.60 12.10 -8.23
CA ASP A 50 2.03 12.35 -8.38
C ASP A 50 2.81 11.02 -8.42
N PRO A 51 3.68 10.80 -9.43
CA PRO A 51 4.54 9.62 -9.50
C PRO A 51 5.31 9.29 -8.22
N GLN A 52 5.68 10.29 -7.42
CA GLN A 52 6.41 10.10 -6.16
C GLN A 52 5.59 9.37 -5.09
N TRP A 53 4.26 9.47 -5.14
CA TRP A 53 3.32 8.82 -4.24
C TRP A 53 2.62 7.63 -4.89
N LYS A 54 2.30 7.76 -6.19
CA LYS A 54 1.66 6.71 -6.99
C LYS A 54 2.47 5.41 -7.02
N GLN A 55 3.77 5.49 -7.27
CA GLN A 55 4.61 4.30 -7.41
C GLN A 55 4.75 3.54 -6.07
N PRO A 56 5.11 4.19 -4.95
CA PRO A 56 5.13 3.50 -3.66
C PRO A 56 3.77 2.95 -3.24
N ALA A 57 2.69 3.67 -3.54
CA ALA A 57 1.34 3.22 -3.23
C ALA A 57 0.93 1.97 -4.01
N ILE A 58 1.25 1.90 -5.31
CA ILE A 58 1.03 0.71 -6.14
C ILE A 58 1.84 -0.46 -5.59
N TYR A 59 3.14 -0.26 -5.35
CA TYR A 59 4.02 -1.28 -4.79
C TYR A 59 3.50 -1.83 -3.46
N ALA A 60 3.16 -0.95 -2.52
CA ALA A 60 2.66 -1.33 -1.20
C ALA A 60 1.36 -2.16 -1.31
N LEU A 61 0.44 -1.75 -2.20
CA LEU A 61 -0.80 -2.47 -2.45
C LEU A 61 -0.55 -3.85 -3.07
N GLU A 62 0.33 -3.96 -4.06
CA GLU A 62 0.68 -5.22 -4.71
C GLU A 62 1.34 -6.20 -3.73
N CYS A 63 2.27 -5.73 -2.90
CA CYS A 63 2.85 -6.53 -1.83
C CYS A 63 1.79 -7.02 -0.84
N ALA A 64 0.85 -6.15 -0.46
CA ALA A 64 -0.21 -6.50 0.48
C ALA A 64 -1.18 -7.54 -0.10
N LEU A 65 -1.56 -7.40 -1.38
CA LEU A 65 -2.38 -8.38 -2.09
C LEU A 65 -1.65 -9.72 -2.25
N THR A 66 -0.35 -9.69 -2.57
CA THR A 66 0.49 -10.89 -2.66
C THR A 66 0.54 -11.63 -1.32
N ALA A 67 0.71 -10.89 -0.22
CA ALA A 67 0.71 -11.46 1.12
C ALA A 67 -0.65 -12.05 1.50
N LEU A 68 -1.75 -11.40 1.11
CA LEU A 68 -3.11 -11.93 1.30
C LEU A 68 -3.32 -13.23 0.51
N TRP A 69 -2.91 -13.30 -0.75
CA TRP A 69 -2.98 -14.54 -1.52
C TRP A 69 -2.15 -15.66 -0.89
N ALA A 70 -0.93 -15.34 -0.44
CA ALA A 70 -0.08 -16.29 0.25
C ALA A 70 -0.71 -16.81 1.55
N SER A 71 -1.41 -15.95 2.31
CA SER A 71 -2.12 -16.36 3.55
C SER A 71 -3.30 -17.29 3.27
N LEU A 72 -3.91 -17.18 2.08
CA LEU A 72 -4.94 -18.08 1.57
C LEU A 72 -4.37 -19.36 0.93
N GLY A 73 -3.05 -19.55 0.96
CA GLY A 73 -2.37 -20.73 0.40
C GLY A 73 -2.14 -20.68 -1.11
N ILE A 74 -2.44 -19.55 -1.78
CA ILE A 74 -2.16 -19.36 -3.20
C ILE A 74 -0.66 -19.14 -3.37
N ARG A 75 -0.03 -19.93 -4.24
CA ARG A 75 1.38 -19.79 -4.61
C ARG A 75 1.49 -19.57 -6.12
N PRO A 76 2.05 -18.44 -6.57
CA PRO A 76 2.23 -18.20 -8.00
C PRO A 76 3.35 -19.09 -8.55
N ASP A 77 3.10 -19.74 -9.69
CA ASP A 77 4.14 -20.47 -10.43
C ASP A 77 5.03 -19.54 -11.26
N VAL A 78 4.49 -18.37 -11.67
CA VAL A 78 5.18 -17.34 -12.45
C VAL A 78 4.71 -15.96 -12.00
N VAL A 79 5.63 -14.98 -11.98
CA VAL A 79 5.35 -13.57 -11.70
C VAL A 79 5.91 -12.71 -12.84
N VAL A 80 5.12 -11.76 -13.34
CA VAL A 80 5.52 -10.81 -14.40
C VAL A 80 5.08 -9.40 -13.98
N GLY A 81 6.00 -8.44 -14.07
CA GLY A 81 5.71 -7.00 -13.93
C GLY A 81 5.86 -6.29 -15.28
N HIS A 82 5.28 -5.09 -15.40
CA HIS A 82 5.42 -4.24 -16.58
C HIS A 82 6.72 -3.44 -16.57
#